data_AF-A0A9D4WCZ1-F1
#
_entry.id   AF-A0A9D4WCZ1-F1
#
_cell.length_a   1.000
_cell.length_b   1.000
_cell.length_c   1.000
_cell.angle_alpha   90.00
_cell.angle_beta   90.00
_cell.angle_gamma   90.00
#
_symmetry.space_group_name_H-M   'P 1'
#
loop_
_entity.id
_entity.type
_entity.pdbx_description
1 polymer ?
#
loop_
_entity_poly.entity_id
_entity_poly.type
_entity_poly.pdbx_seq_one_letter_code
_entity_poly.pdbx_strand_id
1 'polypeptide(L)'
;ENGNTFFIFILSSILLHTLPPLLPLRPFSPNSLLILFLQQRFIFSIISFMGSSVSSTSSNIREKDDSSSSSRTSLGDIPESCISSLLMNLDPPNICKLARVNRAFHRASSSDFVWESKLPSCYKFLASKVLDEESVSTMTKKEIYTKLCRRNLFDGDTKEVLLEKCSGQVCLFMSSKSLKITGIDDRRYWIYIPTEESRFKNVAYLQQMWWVEVAGELEFLFPVGSYSVTFRLKLGKPLKRLGRRVCNVDQVHGWDVKPIRFKLTTSNDECSISECYLNELGEWVYYHVGDFVVVKPNEPMKIKFSLAQIDCTHTKGGLCVDSAIICPSEFRERLKHFS
;
A
#
# COMPACT_ATOMS: atom_id res chain seq x y z
N GLU A 1 16.62 -2.94 37.40
CA GLU A 1 17.90 -2.53 36.80
C GLU A 1 18.25 -3.20 35.46
N ASN A 2 17.51 -4.24 35.00
CA ASN A 2 17.82 -4.92 33.72
C ASN A 2 17.11 -4.35 32.47
N GLY A 3 16.32 -3.27 32.58
CA GLY A 3 15.52 -2.74 31.46
C GLY A 3 16.33 -1.94 30.44
N ASN A 4 17.32 -1.16 30.88
CA ASN A 4 18.07 -0.26 29.99
C ASN A 4 19.10 -1.00 29.13
N THR A 5 19.72 -2.06 29.65
CA THR A 5 20.67 -2.90 28.90
C THR A 5 19.95 -3.71 27.81
N PHE A 6 18.75 -4.19 28.10
CA PHE A 6 17.90 -4.87 27.11
C PHE A 6 17.40 -3.90 26.03
N PHE A 7 17.12 -2.65 26.39
CA PHE A 7 16.73 -1.58 25.48
C PHE A 7 17.86 -1.19 24.51
N ILE A 8 19.12 -1.17 24.97
CA ILE A 8 20.31 -0.96 24.12
C ILE A 8 20.47 -2.09 23.12
N PHE A 9 20.29 -3.35 23.54
CA PHE A 9 20.35 -4.49 22.63
C PHE A 9 19.24 -4.49 21.59
N ILE A 10 18.02 -4.06 21.96
CA ILE A 10 16.90 -3.96 21.03
C ILE A 10 17.09 -2.79 20.05
N LEU A 11 17.47 -1.60 20.50
CA LEU A 11 17.73 -0.48 19.60
C LEU A 11 18.91 -0.75 18.67
N SER A 12 20.01 -1.29 19.19
CA SER A 12 21.17 -1.65 18.35
C SER A 12 20.84 -2.75 17.35
N SER A 13 20.07 -3.77 17.73
CA SER A 13 19.63 -4.85 16.82
C SER A 13 18.65 -4.35 15.75
N ILE A 14 17.69 -3.48 16.11
CA ILE A 14 16.76 -2.86 15.14
C ILE A 14 17.54 -1.95 14.17
N LEU A 15 18.50 -1.16 14.66
CA LEU A 15 19.34 -0.30 13.82
C LEU A 15 20.29 -1.10 12.91
N LEU A 16 20.86 -2.21 13.37
CA LEU A 16 21.72 -3.10 12.57
C LEU A 16 20.94 -3.81 11.46
N HIS A 17 19.68 -4.20 11.73
CA HIS A 17 18.81 -4.87 10.76
C HIS A 17 18.13 -3.90 9.77
N THR A 18 18.16 -2.59 10.01
CA THR A 18 17.68 -1.56 9.07
C THR A 18 18.74 -1.07 8.08
N LEU A 19 19.99 -1.53 8.18
CA LEU A 19 21.02 -1.26 7.17
C LEU A 19 20.84 -2.22 5.98
N PRO A 20 20.75 -1.72 4.73
CA PRO A 20 20.68 -2.58 3.56
C PRO A 20 21.98 -3.40 3.44
N PRO A 21 21.93 -4.65 2.93
CA PRO A 21 23.13 -5.42 2.66
C PRO A 21 24.02 -4.65 1.67
N LEU A 22 25.32 -4.60 1.95
CA LEU A 22 26.34 -4.00 1.08
C LEU A 22 26.38 -4.75 -0.25
N LEU A 23 25.54 -4.35 -1.21
CA LEU A 23 25.67 -4.70 -2.61
C LEU A 23 26.72 -3.78 -3.28
N PRO A 24 27.50 -4.30 -4.25
CA PRO A 24 28.63 -3.58 -4.78
C PRO A 24 28.22 -2.36 -5.62
N LEU A 25 28.69 -1.20 -5.17
CA LEU A 25 29.07 0.02 -5.90
C LEU A 25 28.20 0.42 -7.12
N ARG A 26 27.18 1.24 -6.86
CA ARG A 26 26.81 2.36 -7.75
C ARG A 26 27.12 3.68 -7.04
N PRO A 27 27.54 4.74 -7.76
CA PRO A 27 27.90 6.00 -7.12
C PRO A 27 26.67 6.60 -6.44
N PHE A 28 26.70 6.66 -5.10
CA PHE A 28 25.66 7.28 -4.31
C PHE A 28 25.57 8.77 -4.64
N SER A 29 24.35 9.29 -4.76
CA SER A 29 24.11 10.73 -4.84
C SER A 29 24.66 11.42 -3.57
N PRO A 30 25.11 12.69 -3.64
CA PRO A 30 25.62 13.42 -2.48
C PRO A 30 24.65 13.44 -1.29
N ASN A 31 23.34 13.43 -1.56
CA ASN A 31 22.29 13.41 -0.54
C ASN A 31 22.17 12.07 0.19
N SER A 32 22.41 10.94 -0.50
CA SER A 32 22.39 9.61 0.12
C SER A 32 23.59 9.39 1.06
N LEU A 33 24.75 9.95 0.71
CA LEU A 33 25.93 9.96 1.57
C LEU A 33 25.70 10.84 2.81
N LEU A 34 25.05 11.99 2.65
CA LEU A 34 24.71 12.86 3.78
C LEU A 34 23.76 12.16 4.78
N ILE A 35 22.78 11.41 4.27
CA ILE A 35 21.83 10.63 5.09
C ILE A 35 22.54 9.50 5.83
N LEU A 36 23.43 8.76 5.16
CA LEU A 36 24.23 7.71 5.81
C LEU A 36 25.19 8.30 6.85
N PHE A 37 25.81 9.44 6.57
CA PHE A 37 26.68 10.16 7.52
C PHE A 37 25.89 10.69 8.72
N LEU A 38 24.68 11.21 8.52
CA LEU A 38 23.80 11.67 9.59
C LEU A 38 23.28 10.49 10.43
N GLN A 39 22.93 9.36 9.80
CA GLN A 39 22.61 8.11 10.51
C GLN A 39 23.80 7.61 11.33
N GLN A 40 25.01 7.57 10.77
CA GLN A 40 26.21 7.12 11.49
C GLN A 40 26.59 8.07 12.63
N ARG A 41 26.54 9.39 12.42
CA ARG A 41 26.81 10.36 13.49
C ARG A 41 25.74 10.33 14.58
N PHE A 42 24.50 10.03 14.24
CA PHE A 42 23.42 9.87 15.22
C PHE A 42 23.57 8.56 16.02
N ILE A 43 23.97 7.46 15.37
CA ILE A 43 24.31 6.20 16.04
C ILE A 43 25.49 6.41 16.99
N PHE A 44 26.56 7.09 16.55
CA PHE A 44 27.70 7.42 17.40
C PHE A 44 27.31 8.38 18.55
N SER A 45 26.41 9.33 18.31
CA SER A 45 25.93 10.25 19.34
C SER A 45 25.08 9.53 20.40
N ILE A 46 24.21 8.61 20.00
CA ILE A 46 23.44 7.76 20.92
C ILE A 46 24.36 6.82 21.70
N ILE A 47 25.32 6.16 21.05
CA ILE A 47 26.31 5.29 21.70
C ILE A 47 27.20 6.10 22.65
N SER A 48 27.62 7.31 22.28
CA SER A 48 28.44 8.20 23.12
C SER A 48 27.66 8.77 24.30
N PHE A 49 26.38 9.13 24.12
CA PHE A 49 25.51 9.59 25.21
C PHE A 49 25.23 8.46 26.21
N MET A 50 25.24 7.20 25.77
CA MET A 50 25.05 6.01 26.61
C MET A 50 26.38 5.45 27.18
N GLY A 51 27.51 5.60 26.50
CA GLY A 51 28.84 5.18 26.99
C GLY A 51 29.34 5.99 28.19
N SER A 52 28.93 7.27 28.27
CA SER A 52 29.14 8.13 29.45
C SER A 52 28.41 7.65 30.71
N SER A 53 27.45 6.72 30.58
CA SER A 53 26.66 6.22 31.71
C SER A 53 27.17 4.90 32.30
N VAL A 54 28.18 4.26 31.70
CA VAL A 54 28.68 2.93 32.12
C VAL A 54 30.03 2.98 32.87
N SER A 55 30.73 4.12 32.92
CA SER A 55 31.92 4.26 33.78
C SER A 55 31.57 4.76 35.17
N SER A 56 31.02 3.89 36.01
CA SER A 56 31.06 4.05 37.48
C SER A 56 31.03 2.69 38.17
N THR A 57 32.08 1.90 37.93
CA THR A 57 32.40 0.74 38.77
C THR A 57 33.00 1.21 40.10
N SER A 58 32.20 1.06 41.15
CA SER A 58 32.53 0.71 42.54
C SER A 58 33.96 1.00 43.04
N SER A 59 34.13 2.09 43.79
CA SER A 59 35.07 2.07 44.92
C SER A 59 34.49 2.87 46.10
N ASN A 60 34.25 2.16 47.20
CA ASN A 60 33.77 2.71 48.47
C ASN A 60 34.95 3.34 49.23
N ILE A 61 35.05 4.67 49.32
CA ILE A 61 35.70 5.35 50.45
C ILE A 61 34.88 6.61 50.78
N ARG A 62 34.55 6.74 52.07
CA ARG A 62 33.83 7.87 52.68
C ARG A 62 34.72 9.11 52.71
N GLU A 63 34.21 10.27 52.27
CA GLU A 63 34.38 11.58 52.93
C GLU A 63 33.56 12.69 52.22
N LYS A 64 33.46 13.83 52.91
CA LYS A 64 32.51 14.96 52.83
C LYS A 64 32.48 15.78 51.53
N ASP A 65 31.34 16.47 51.38
CA ASP A 65 31.08 17.73 50.65
C ASP A 65 31.53 17.84 49.18
N ASP A 66 30.59 17.77 48.22
CA ASP A 66 30.24 18.93 47.39
C ASP A 66 29.01 18.66 46.50
N SER A 67 28.27 19.72 46.20
CA SER A 67 27.06 19.71 45.39
C SER A 67 27.30 19.34 43.92
N SER A 68 26.88 18.16 43.47
CA SER A 68 26.51 17.96 42.07
C SER A 68 25.52 16.80 41.92
N SER A 69 24.23 17.13 41.90
CA SER A 69 23.21 16.18 41.45
C SER A 69 23.45 15.90 39.96
N SER A 70 24.11 14.77 39.62
CA SER A 70 24.13 14.31 38.23
C SER A 70 22.69 13.93 37.86
N SER A 71 21.97 14.87 37.26
CA SER A 71 20.64 14.62 36.74
C SER A 71 20.76 13.51 35.71
N ARG A 72 20.25 12.33 36.06
CA ARG A 72 20.15 11.21 35.12
C ARG A 72 19.27 11.67 33.97
N THR A 73 19.86 11.95 32.81
CA THR A 73 19.14 12.31 31.61
C THR A 73 18.27 11.13 31.19
N SER A 74 16.97 11.34 31.20
CA SER A 74 15.96 10.40 30.79
C SER A 74 15.47 10.74 29.39
N LEU A 75 14.90 9.76 28.70
CA LEU A 75 14.25 9.97 27.41
C LEU A 75 13.09 11.00 27.49
N GLY A 76 12.56 11.25 28.68
CA GLY A 76 11.55 12.28 28.93
C GLY A 76 12.08 13.71 28.90
N ASP A 77 13.41 13.90 28.94
CA ASP A 77 14.06 15.21 28.90
C ASP A 77 14.29 15.69 27.45
N ILE A 78 14.05 14.84 26.45
CA ILE A 78 14.12 15.20 25.04
C ILE A 78 12.86 15.98 24.65
N PRO A 79 12.97 17.16 24.03
CA PRO A 79 11.82 17.91 23.53
C PRO A 79 10.97 17.09 22.56
N GLU A 80 9.65 17.23 22.66
CA GLU A 80 8.70 16.50 21.81
C GLU A 80 8.93 16.77 20.32
N SER A 81 9.32 17.99 19.96
CA SER A 81 9.67 18.37 18.58
C SER A 81 10.84 17.55 18.01
N CYS A 82 11.87 17.27 18.81
CA CYS A 82 13.00 16.44 18.39
C CYS A 82 12.57 14.99 18.14
N ILE A 83 11.70 14.46 19.01
CA ILE A 83 11.14 13.11 18.86
C ILE A 83 10.24 13.04 17.63
N SER A 84 9.38 14.04 17.42
CA SER A 84 8.49 14.11 16.25
C SER A 84 9.26 14.11 14.93
N SER A 85 10.34 14.89 14.83
CA SER A 85 11.23 14.89 13.65
C SER A 85 11.85 13.52 13.38
N LEU A 86 12.18 12.76 14.43
CA LEU A 86 12.64 11.37 14.28
C LEU A 86 11.50 10.47 13.78
N LEU A 87 10.31 10.58 14.37
CA LEU A 87 9.15 9.76 14.01
C LEU A 87 8.72 9.98 12.55
N MET A 88 8.88 11.18 12.00
CA MET A 88 8.60 11.46 10.58
C MET A 88 9.44 10.62 9.61
N ASN A 89 10.57 10.06 10.03
CA ASN A 89 11.40 9.20 9.18
C ASN A 89 11.06 7.70 9.31
N LEU A 90 10.11 7.35 10.17
CA LEU A 90 9.68 5.96 10.40
C LEU A 90 8.37 5.66 9.69
N ASP A 91 8.15 4.41 9.30
CA ASP A 91 6.85 3.95 8.83
C ASP A 91 5.80 3.98 9.96
N PRO A 92 4.52 4.20 9.64
CA PRO A 92 3.45 4.31 10.62
C PRO A 92 3.33 3.13 11.60
N PRO A 93 3.52 1.85 11.20
CA PRO A 93 3.58 0.74 12.15
C PRO A 93 4.67 0.91 13.20
N ASN A 94 5.86 1.36 12.82
CA ASN A 94 6.97 1.58 13.76
C ASN A 94 6.75 2.81 14.65
N ILE A 95 6.11 3.87 14.15
CA ILE A 95 5.65 4.99 14.98
C ILE A 95 4.72 4.46 16.10
N CYS A 96 3.74 3.63 15.74
CA CYS A 96 2.80 3.03 16.70
C CYS A 96 3.48 2.10 17.70
N LYS A 97 4.52 1.35 17.29
CA LYS A 97 5.31 0.52 18.22
C LYS A 97 6.07 1.39 19.22
N LEU A 98 6.74 2.45 18.76
CA LEU A 98 7.48 3.37 19.64
C LEU A 98 6.55 4.14 20.59
N ALA A 99 5.35 4.49 20.14
CA ALA A 99 4.34 5.11 20.99
C ALA A 99 3.99 4.25 22.22
N ARG A 100 4.16 2.93 22.14
CA ARG A 100 3.87 2.00 23.24
C ARG A 100 5.02 1.82 24.24
N VAL A 101 6.24 2.22 23.89
CA VAL A 101 7.42 1.97 24.75
C VAL A 101 7.71 3.10 25.73
N ASN A 102 7.28 4.34 25.44
CA ASN A 102 7.53 5.49 26.31
C ASN A 102 6.45 6.57 26.17
N ARG A 103 6.15 7.28 27.26
CA ARG A 103 5.18 8.38 27.28
C ARG A 103 5.58 9.58 26.39
N ALA A 104 6.87 9.89 26.30
CA ALA A 104 7.39 10.93 25.42
C ALA A 104 7.17 10.56 23.94
N PHE A 105 7.49 9.32 23.54
CA PHE A 105 7.16 8.81 22.20
C PHE A 105 5.66 8.78 21.95
N HIS A 106 4.85 8.39 22.94
CA HIS A 106 3.39 8.40 22.82
C HIS A 106 2.85 9.80 22.48
N ARG A 107 3.29 10.82 23.23
CA ARG A 107 2.90 12.23 23.01
C ARG A 107 3.34 12.71 21.62
N ALA A 108 4.62 12.58 21.31
CA ALA A 108 5.17 12.97 20.00
C ALA A 108 4.46 12.28 18.83
N SER A 109 4.16 10.98 18.97
CA SER A 109 3.46 10.21 17.94
C SER A 109 2.01 10.64 17.70
N SER A 110 1.44 11.48 18.56
CA SER A 110 0.08 12.00 18.40
C SER A 110 0.06 13.37 17.74
N SER A 111 1.23 13.97 17.47
CA SER A 111 1.34 15.27 16.78
C SER A 111 0.91 15.18 15.32
N ASP A 112 0.09 16.13 14.89
CA ASP A 112 -0.36 16.24 13.49
C ASP A 112 0.81 16.42 12.51
N PHE A 113 1.91 17.04 12.92
CA PHE A 113 3.09 17.21 12.06
C PHE A 113 3.69 15.86 11.62
N VAL A 114 3.66 14.86 12.52
CA VAL A 114 4.12 13.50 12.20
C VAL A 114 3.20 12.88 11.14
N TRP A 115 1.89 12.94 11.34
CA TRP A 115 0.93 12.27 10.43
C TRP A 115 0.70 13.02 9.13
N GLU A 116 0.90 14.33 9.10
CA GLU A 116 0.94 15.11 7.86
C GLU A 116 2.02 14.62 6.91
N SER A 117 3.20 14.27 7.44
CA SER A 117 4.29 13.70 6.63
C SER A 117 3.97 12.31 6.05
N LYS A 118 2.96 11.62 6.59
CA LYS A 118 2.55 10.28 6.17
C LYS A 118 1.33 10.28 5.25
N LEU A 119 0.56 11.35 5.26
CA LEU A 119 -0.59 11.50 4.39
C LEU A 119 -0.13 11.83 2.97
N PRO A 120 -0.77 11.26 1.94
CA PRO A 120 -0.50 11.64 0.56
C PRO A 120 -0.87 13.11 0.33
N SER A 121 -0.23 13.77 -0.63
CA SER A 121 -0.54 15.17 -0.97
C SER A 121 -2.02 15.41 -1.33
N CYS A 122 -2.68 14.40 -1.92
CA CYS A 122 -4.10 14.46 -2.27
C CYS A 122 -5.05 14.04 -1.13
N TYR A 123 -4.60 13.89 0.12
CA TYR A 123 -5.43 13.34 1.20
C TYR A 123 -6.72 14.13 1.44
N LYS A 124 -6.72 15.45 1.24
CA LYS A 124 -7.93 16.27 1.38
C LYS A 124 -9.02 15.87 0.38
N PHE A 125 -8.62 15.63 -0.87
CA PHE A 125 -9.50 15.10 -1.92
C PHE A 125 -9.98 13.68 -1.59
N LEU A 126 -9.09 12.82 -1.07
CA LEU A 126 -9.48 11.47 -0.66
C LEU A 126 -10.51 11.53 0.47
N ALA A 127 -10.24 12.33 1.50
CA ALA A 127 -11.10 12.50 2.65
C ALA A 127 -12.46 13.04 2.24
N SER A 128 -12.54 14.09 1.41
CA SER A 128 -13.82 14.61 0.93
C SER A 128 -14.60 13.63 0.06
N LYS A 129 -13.91 12.69 -0.60
CA LYS A 129 -14.54 11.71 -1.49
C LYS A 129 -15.12 10.51 -0.74
N VAL A 130 -14.59 10.17 0.44
CA VAL A 130 -14.96 8.93 1.15
C VAL A 130 -15.34 9.09 2.62
N LEU A 131 -15.13 10.26 3.20
CA LEU A 131 -15.48 10.60 4.57
C LEU A 131 -16.46 11.78 4.56
N ASP A 132 -17.32 11.84 5.58
CA ASP A 132 -18.26 12.95 5.73
C ASP A 132 -17.50 14.25 6.07
N GLU A 133 -17.81 15.36 5.39
CA GLU A 133 -17.09 16.63 5.56
C GLU A 133 -17.02 17.12 7.02
N GLU A 134 -18.12 16.99 7.75
CA GLU A 134 -18.22 17.35 9.17
C GLU A 134 -17.24 16.52 10.02
N SER A 135 -17.07 15.23 9.71
CA SER A 135 -16.12 14.36 10.39
C SER A 135 -14.66 14.72 10.11
N VAL A 136 -14.34 15.18 8.90
CA VAL A 136 -12.95 15.50 8.51
C VAL A 136 -12.44 16.73 9.25
N SER A 137 -13.30 17.73 9.48
CA SER A 137 -12.93 18.98 10.17
C SER A 137 -12.56 18.81 11.64
N THR A 138 -13.08 17.77 12.29
CA THR A 138 -12.89 17.50 13.72
C THR A 138 -11.81 16.47 14.01
N MET A 139 -11.40 15.70 12.98
CA MET A 139 -10.41 14.64 13.10
C MET A 139 -8.96 15.16 13.09
N THR A 140 -8.13 14.53 13.91
CA THR A 140 -6.67 14.64 13.82
C THR A 140 -6.15 13.98 12.54
N LYS A 141 -4.96 14.38 12.08
CA LYS A 141 -4.33 13.77 10.88
C LYS A 141 -4.05 12.28 11.07
N LYS A 142 -3.80 11.86 12.31
CA LYS A 142 -3.68 10.46 12.72
C LYS A 142 -4.97 9.68 12.47
N GLU A 143 -6.12 10.25 12.84
CA GLU A 143 -7.43 9.63 12.65
C GLU A 143 -7.79 9.55 11.17
N ILE A 144 -7.53 10.63 10.41
CA ILE A 144 -7.69 10.64 8.95
C ILE A 144 -6.84 9.52 8.32
N TYR A 145 -5.55 9.43 8.65
CA TYR A 145 -4.67 8.38 8.15
C TYR A 145 -5.21 6.98 8.48
N THR A 146 -5.66 6.78 9.73
CA THR A 146 -6.21 5.51 10.20
C THR A 146 -7.49 5.13 9.46
N LYS A 147 -8.37 6.09 9.17
CA LYS A 147 -9.59 5.91 8.38
C LYS A 147 -9.28 5.59 6.93
N LEU A 148 -8.36 6.33 6.31
CA LEU A 148 -7.95 6.09 4.93
C LEU A 148 -7.20 4.76 4.74
N CYS A 149 -6.57 4.20 5.78
CA CYS A 149 -6.02 2.84 5.76
C CYS A 149 -7.07 1.72 5.79
N ARG A 150 -8.33 2.04 6.07
CA ARG A 150 -9.44 1.08 6.01
C ARG A 150 -10.02 1.05 4.59
N ARG A 151 -10.92 0.09 4.35
CA ARG A 151 -11.66 0.00 3.09
C ARG A 151 -12.64 1.17 3.02
N ASN A 152 -12.47 2.05 2.04
CA ASN A 152 -13.37 3.19 1.83
C ASN A 152 -14.02 3.07 0.45
N LEU A 153 -15.31 2.75 0.44
CA LEU A 153 -16.09 2.61 -0.78
C LEU A 153 -16.54 3.98 -1.27
N PHE A 154 -16.62 4.12 -2.59
CA PHE A 154 -17.18 5.31 -3.24
C PHE A 154 -17.79 4.92 -4.59
N ASP A 155 -18.50 5.87 -5.20
CA ASP A 155 -19.16 5.67 -6.50
C ASP A 155 -20.14 4.48 -6.50
N GLY A 156 -21.12 4.55 -5.60
CA GLY A 156 -22.17 3.53 -5.45
C GLY A 156 -21.64 2.16 -5.03
N ASP A 157 -20.63 2.13 -4.16
CA ASP A 157 -19.97 0.91 -3.66
C ASP A 157 -19.29 0.05 -4.74
N THR A 158 -19.05 0.63 -5.92
CA THR A 158 -18.41 -0.07 -7.04
C THR A 158 -16.91 0.15 -7.11
N LYS A 159 -16.40 1.15 -6.40
CA LYS A 159 -14.98 1.48 -6.30
C LYS A 159 -14.55 1.57 -4.85
N GLU A 160 -13.29 1.26 -4.58
CA GLU A 160 -12.69 1.30 -3.24
C GLU A 160 -11.34 2.01 -3.30
N VAL A 161 -11.05 2.84 -2.31
CA VAL A 161 -9.74 3.44 -2.07
C VAL A 161 -9.25 3.10 -0.67
N LEU A 162 -7.95 2.87 -0.53
CA LEU A 162 -7.27 2.73 0.76
C LEU A 162 -5.81 3.15 0.66
N LEU A 163 -5.22 3.53 1.79
CA LEU A 163 -3.78 3.71 1.93
C LEU A 163 -3.11 2.41 2.37
N GLU A 164 -1.99 2.08 1.74
CA GLU A 164 -1.12 1.01 2.23
C GLU A 164 -0.51 1.46 3.56
N LYS A 165 -0.63 0.61 4.59
CA LYS A 165 -0.43 0.98 5.99
C LYS A 165 1.01 1.43 6.29
N CYS A 166 2.00 0.85 5.63
CA CYS A 166 3.41 1.10 5.90
C CYS A 166 3.95 2.33 5.15
N SER A 167 3.49 2.56 3.93
CA SER A 167 4.00 3.60 3.03
C SER A 167 3.11 4.84 2.94
N GLY A 168 1.82 4.72 3.28
CA GLY A 168 0.83 5.77 3.06
C GLY A 168 0.43 5.96 1.59
N GLN A 169 0.82 5.06 0.70
CA GLN A 169 0.53 5.18 -0.72
C GLN A 169 -0.89 4.73 -1.08
N VAL A 170 -1.46 5.38 -2.09
CA VAL A 170 -2.87 5.22 -2.48
C VAL A 170 -3.05 3.99 -3.37
N CYS A 171 -3.96 3.10 -2.97
CA CYS A 171 -4.39 1.94 -3.74
C CYS A 171 -5.88 2.06 -4.07
N LEU A 172 -6.23 1.81 -5.33
CA LEU A 172 -7.60 1.89 -5.86
C LEU A 172 -8.03 0.56 -6.46
N PHE A 173 -9.30 0.23 -6.26
CA PHE A 173 -9.91 -1.00 -6.73
C PHE A 173 -11.25 -0.67 -7.39
N MET A 174 -11.51 -1.22 -8.56
CA MET A 174 -12.75 -1.06 -9.32
C MET A 174 -13.38 -2.42 -9.50
N SER A 175 -14.60 -2.62 -8.98
CA SER A 175 -15.35 -3.86 -9.14
C SER A 175 -15.71 -4.11 -10.60
N SER A 176 -16.05 -5.35 -10.94
CA SER A 176 -16.61 -5.71 -12.24
C SER A 176 -17.87 -4.90 -12.62
N LYS A 177 -18.64 -4.42 -11.63
CA LYS A 177 -19.82 -3.56 -11.85
C LYS A 177 -19.45 -2.12 -12.25
N SER A 178 -18.26 -1.67 -11.89
CA SER A 178 -17.72 -0.38 -12.32
C SER A 178 -17.11 -0.44 -13.73
N LEU A 179 -16.97 -1.62 -14.33
CA LEU A 179 -16.36 -1.81 -15.64
C LEU A 179 -17.45 -1.86 -16.73
N LYS A 180 -17.13 -1.31 -17.89
CA LYS A 180 -17.94 -1.45 -19.09
C LYS A 180 -17.60 -2.79 -19.73
N ILE A 181 -18.49 -3.77 -19.59
CA ILE A 181 -18.34 -5.12 -20.14
C ILE A 181 -19.33 -5.27 -21.30
N THR A 182 -18.83 -5.58 -22.49
CA THR A 182 -19.69 -5.76 -23.66
C THR A 182 -20.63 -6.96 -23.48
N GLY A 183 -21.94 -6.76 -23.67
CA GLY A 183 -22.95 -7.81 -23.54
C GLY A 183 -23.35 -8.17 -22.10
N ILE A 184 -22.92 -7.39 -21.09
CA ILE A 184 -23.17 -7.66 -19.66
C ILE A 184 -24.66 -7.72 -19.29
N ASP A 185 -25.50 -6.99 -20.02
CA ASP A 185 -26.95 -6.93 -19.78
C ASP A 185 -27.69 -8.19 -20.23
N ASP A 186 -27.07 -9.00 -21.10
CA ASP A 186 -27.64 -10.25 -21.58
C ASP A 186 -27.17 -11.42 -20.72
N ARG A 187 -28.11 -11.97 -19.95
CA ARG A 187 -27.89 -13.12 -19.06
C ARG A 187 -27.48 -14.40 -19.77
N ARG A 188 -27.57 -14.46 -21.11
CA ARG A 188 -27.04 -15.58 -21.90
C ARG A 188 -25.52 -15.53 -22.02
N TYR A 189 -24.93 -14.34 -21.96
CA TYR A 189 -23.49 -14.14 -22.10
C TYR A 189 -22.81 -13.98 -20.75
N TRP A 190 -23.38 -13.15 -19.87
CA TRP A 190 -22.76 -12.83 -18.58
C TRP A 190 -23.74 -12.98 -17.42
N ILE A 191 -23.23 -13.41 -16.28
CA ILE A 191 -23.96 -13.37 -15.00
C ILE A 191 -23.06 -12.84 -13.90
N TYR A 192 -23.64 -12.18 -12.91
CA TYR A 192 -22.95 -11.87 -11.66
C TYR A 192 -23.05 -13.05 -10.70
N ILE A 193 -21.91 -13.49 -10.18
CA ILE A 193 -21.84 -14.58 -9.21
C ILE A 193 -21.42 -14.01 -7.85
N PRO A 194 -22.22 -14.19 -6.79
CA PRO A 194 -21.82 -13.84 -5.44
C PRO A 194 -20.65 -14.73 -4.98
N THR A 195 -19.59 -14.12 -4.45
CA THR A 195 -18.42 -14.85 -3.95
C THR A 195 -17.71 -14.11 -2.82
N GLU A 196 -17.23 -14.86 -1.84
CA GLU A 196 -16.40 -14.32 -0.74
C GLU A 196 -14.94 -14.11 -1.14
N GLU A 197 -14.54 -14.60 -2.32
CA GLU A 197 -13.19 -14.44 -2.87
C GLU A 197 -12.99 -13.07 -3.52
N SER A 198 -14.05 -12.27 -3.63
CA SER A 198 -14.06 -10.91 -4.16
C SER A 198 -14.15 -9.90 -3.03
N ARG A 199 -13.40 -8.79 -3.16
CA ARG A 199 -13.53 -7.63 -2.28
C ARG A 199 -14.93 -7.02 -2.36
N PHE A 200 -15.59 -7.08 -3.51
CA PHE A 200 -16.92 -6.51 -3.78
C PHE A 200 -18.06 -7.54 -3.69
N LYS A 201 -17.76 -8.72 -3.14
CA LYS A 201 -18.71 -9.83 -2.93
C LYS A 201 -19.35 -10.41 -4.19
N ASN A 202 -18.96 -9.94 -5.37
CA ASN A 202 -19.53 -10.33 -6.65
C ASN A 202 -18.47 -10.25 -7.74
N VAL A 203 -18.57 -11.14 -8.72
CA VAL A 203 -17.71 -11.18 -9.92
C VAL A 203 -18.59 -11.30 -11.16
N ALA A 204 -18.16 -10.75 -12.29
CA ALA A 204 -18.80 -11.00 -13.57
C ALA A 204 -18.25 -12.30 -14.15
N TYR A 205 -19.14 -13.22 -14.54
CA TYR A 205 -18.79 -14.52 -15.10
C TYR A 205 -19.30 -14.64 -16.53
N LEU A 206 -18.40 -14.95 -17.45
CA LEU A 206 -18.73 -15.22 -18.84
C LEU A 206 -19.21 -16.66 -18.99
N GLN A 207 -20.46 -16.82 -19.40
CA GLN A 207 -21.00 -18.13 -19.78
C GLN A 207 -20.47 -18.52 -21.15
N GLN A 208 -20.74 -17.70 -22.17
CA GLN A 208 -20.30 -17.94 -23.54
C GLN A 208 -20.38 -16.66 -24.37
N MET A 209 -19.35 -16.31 -25.14
CA MET A 209 -19.37 -15.18 -26.08
C MET A 209 -18.32 -15.36 -27.18
N TRP A 210 -18.53 -14.72 -28.34
CA TRP A 210 -17.59 -14.79 -29.47
C TRP A 210 -16.41 -13.84 -29.29
N TRP A 211 -16.65 -12.57 -28.98
CA TRP A 211 -15.60 -11.59 -28.64
C TRP A 211 -15.78 -11.12 -27.20
N VAL A 212 -14.69 -10.75 -26.53
CA VAL A 212 -14.74 -10.22 -25.17
C VAL A 212 -14.06 -8.87 -25.14
N GLU A 213 -14.73 -7.89 -24.53
CA GLU A 213 -14.18 -6.56 -24.28
C GLU A 213 -14.65 -6.09 -22.90
N VAL A 214 -13.68 -5.75 -22.06
CA VAL A 214 -13.87 -5.22 -20.72
C VAL A 214 -13.05 -3.95 -20.63
N ALA A 215 -13.70 -2.81 -20.38
CA ALA A 215 -13.06 -1.52 -20.31
C ALA A 215 -13.34 -0.83 -18.96
N GLY A 216 -12.34 -0.14 -18.44
CA GLY A 216 -12.46 0.73 -17.29
C GLY A 216 -12.01 2.15 -17.65
N GLU A 217 -12.69 3.13 -17.07
CA GLU A 217 -12.35 4.54 -17.16
C GLU A 217 -12.38 5.12 -15.74
N LEU A 218 -11.35 5.90 -15.42
CA LEU A 218 -11.24 6.54 -14.13
C LEU A 218 -10.61 7.92 -14.29
N GLU A 219 -11.22 8.91 -13.66
CA GLU A 219 -10.65 10.23 -13.45
C GLU A 219 -10.43 10.44 -11.95
N PHE A 220 -9.18 10.66 -11.55
CA PHE A 220 -8.81 10.65 -10.13
C PHE A 220 -7.58 11.51 -9.84
N LEU A 221 -7.54 12.12 -8.65
CA LEU A 221 -6.39 12.90 -8.19
C LEU A 221 -5.36 11.99 -7.52
N PHE A 222 -4.36 11.57 -8.29
CA PHE A 222 -3.28 10.72 -7.78
C PHE A 222 -2.15 11.55 -7.15
N PRO A 223 -1.52 11.06 -6.08
CA PRO A 223 -0.21 11.54 -5.66
C PRO A 223 0.83 11.34 -6.78
N VAL A 224 1.83 12.20 -6.83
CA VAL A 224 2.98 12.06 -7.74
C VAL A 224 3.65 10.71 -7.50
N GLY A 225 3.90 9.96 -8.57
CA GLY A 225 4.46 8.62 -8.48
C GLY A 225 4.22 7.78 -9.72
N SER A 226 4.75 6.55 -9.70
CA SER A 226 4.54 5.53 -10.74
C SER A 226 3.49 4.53 -10.28
N TYR A 227 2.51 4.26 -11.13
CA TYR A 227 1.39 3.37 -10.84
C TYR A 227 1.27 2.28 -11.91
N SER A 228 0.78 1.12 -11.49
CA SER A 228 0.46 0.00 -12.36
C SER A 228 -1.04 -0.25 -12.37
N VAL A 229 -1.59 -0.58 -13.54
CA VAL A 229 -2.97 -1.06 -13.70
C VAL A 229 -2.95 -2.57 -13.92
N THR A 230 -3.80 -3.30 -13.21
CA THR A 230 -3.84 -4.77 -13.23
C THR A 230 -5.28 -5.28 -13.13
N PHE A 231 -5.66 -6.25 -13.95
CA PHE A 231 -6.92 -6.98 -13.78
C PHE A 231 -6.73 -8.19 -12.89
N ARG A 232 -7.69 -8.46 -12.00
CA ARG A 232 -7.79 -9.72 -11.26
C ARG A 232 -8.82 -10.61 -11.95
N LEU A 233 -8.34 -11.68 -12.57
CA LEU A 233 -9.13 -12.59 -13.40
C LEU A 233 -8.96 -14.03 -12.93
N LYS A 234 -9.91 -14.89 -13.28
CA LYS A 234 -9.85 -16.33 -13.02
C LYS A 234 -10.53 -17.10 -14.13
N LEU A 235 -9.93 -18.19 -14.59
CA LEU A 235 -10.60 -19.14 -15.46
C LEU A 235 -11.26 -20.24 -14.64
N GLY A 236 -12.58 -20.24 -14.63
CA GLY A 236 -13.41 -21.20 -13.94
C GLY A 236 -14.42 -20.52 -12.99
N LYS A 237 -15.54 -21.20 -12.81
CA LYS A 237 -16.67 -20.73 -12.02
C LYS A 237 -16.43 -20.96 -10.52
N PRO A 238 -16.44 -19.91 -9.68
CA PRO A 238 -16.36 -20.06 -8.24
C PRO A 238 -17.64 -20.71 -7.71
N LEU A 239 -17.47 -21.71 -6.84
CA LEU A 239 -18.55 -22.46 -6.21
C LEU A 239 -18.26 -22.66 -4.72
N LYS A 240 -19.31 -22.81 -3.92
CA LYS A 240 -19.22 -23.30 -2.55
C LYS A 240 -19.82 -24.70 -2.49
N ARG A 241 -19.04 -25.68 -2.04
CA ARG A 241 -19.51 -27.05 -1.79
C ARG A 241 -19.20 -27.42 -0.35
N LEU A 242 -20.24 -27.68 0.45
CA LEU A 242 -20.10 -28.04 1.88
C LEU A 242 -19.22 -27.06 2.67
N GLY A 243 -19.39 -25.76 2.44
CA GLY A 243 -18.59 -24.70 3.09
C GLY A 243 -17.16 -24.54 2.57
N ARG A 244 -16.67 -25.43 1.69
CA ARG A 244 -15.36 -25.33 1.05
C ARG A 244 -15.47 -24.56 -0.27
N ARG A 245 -14.46 -23.75 -0.56
CA ARG A 245 -14.30 -23.05 -1.85
C ARG A 245 -13.85 -24.07 -2.89
N VAL A 246 -14.57 -24.12 -4.02
CA VAL A 246 -14.29 -25.03 -5.14
C VAL A 246 -14.37 -24.22 -6.43
N CYS A 247 -13.61 -24.61 -7.44
CA CYS A 247 -13.72 -24.05 -8.79
C CYS A 247 -14.18 -25.13 -9.76
N ASN A 248 -15.21 -24.83 -10.57
CA ASN A 248 -15.58 -25.66 -11.71
C ASN A 248 -14.93 -25.06 -12.97
N VAL A 249 -14.18 -25.88 -13.71
CA VAL A 249 -13.47 -25.47 -14.94
C VAL A 249 -14.10 -26.05 -16.21
N ASP A 250 -15.18 -26.82 -16.11
CA ASP A 250 -15.81 -27.55 -17.22
C ASP A 250 -16.34 -26.61 -18.33
N GLN A 251 -16.65 -25.36 -17.97
CA GLN A 251 -17.15 -24.35 -18.90
C GLN A 251 -16.04 -23.47 -19.48
N VAL A 252 -14.77 -23.69 -19.12
CA VAL A 252 -13.63 -22.93 -19.64
C VAL A 252 -13.26 -23.44 -21.03
N HIS A 253 -13.31 -22.56 -22.03
CA HIS A 253 -12.94 -22.87 -23.41
C HIS A 253 -12.58 -21.60 -24.19
N GLY A 254 -11.78 -21.74 -25.27
CA GLY A 254 -11.51 -20.69 -26.26
C GLY A 254 -10.45 -19.64 -25.89
N TRP A 255 -9.85 -19.70 -24.70
CA TRP A 255 -8.88 -18.70 -24.24
C TRP A 255 -7.44 -18.93 -24.74
N ASP A 256 -7.16 -20.13 -25.26
CA ASP A 256 -5.87 -20.59 -25.74
C ASP A 256 -5.62 -20.27 -27.24
N VAL A 257 -6.66 -19.84 -27.97
CA VAL A 257 -6.56 -19.63 -29.42
C VAL A 257 -5.82 -18.34 -29.79
N LYS A 258 -6.04 -17.26 -29.03
CA LYS A 258 -5.37 -15.97 -29.23
C LYS A 258 -5.03 -15.33 -27.89
N PRO A 259 -3.95 -14.55 -27.80
CA PRO A 259 -3.68 -13.81 -26.58
C PRO A 259 -4.75 -12.74 -26.35
N ILE A 260 -4.98 -12.42 -25.08
CA ILE A 260 -5.73 -11.25 -24.70
C ILE A 260 -4.85 -10.03 -24.87
N ARG A 261 -5.42 -8.98 -25.47
CA ARG A 261 -4.80 -7.67 -25.55
C ARG A 261 -5.26 -6.80 -24.40
N PHE A 262 -4.30 -6.34 -23.63
CA PHE A 262 -4.47 -5.29 -22.65
C PHE A 262 -4.01 -3.96 -23.23
N LYS A 263 -4.76 -2.90 -22.94
CA LYS A 263 -4.41 -1.55 -23.36
C LYS A 263 -4.62 -0.60 -22.20
N LEU A 264 -3.69 0.34 -22.02
CA LEU A 264 -3.80 1.47 -21.11
C LEU A 264 -3.53 2.76 -21.89
N THR A 265 -4.34 3.78 -21.64
CA THR A 265 -4.20 5.11 -22.23
C THR A 265 -4.43 6.16 -21.15
N THR A 266 -3.56 7.15 -21.07
CA THR A 266 -3.65 8.25 -20.08
C THR A 266 -4.01 9.57 -20.75
N SER A 267 -4.39 10.59 -19.97
CA SER A 267 -4.61 11.95 -20.47
C SER A 267 -3.37 12.64 -21.01
N ASN A 268 -2.18 12.08 -20.75
CA ASN A 268 -0.91 12.60 -21.29
C ASN A 268 -0.58 11.98 -22.65
N ASP A 269 -1.55 11.33 -23.30
CA ASP A 269 -1.40 10.57 -24.55
C ASP A 269 -0.39 9.41 -24.48
N GLU A 270 -0.01 8.98 -23.28
CA GLU A 270 0.78 7.76 -23.11
C GLU A 270 -0.13 6.55 -23.36
N CYS A 271 0.36 5.61 -24.17
CA CYS A 271 -0.34 4.39 -24.51
C CYS A 271 0.59 3.19 -24.30
N SER A 272 0.14 2.22 -23.52
CA SER A 272 0.81 0.92 -23.39
C SER A 272 -0.14 -0.19 -23.82
N ILE A 273 0.42 -1.16 -24.54
CA ILE A 273 -0.29 -2.34 -25.02
C ILE A 273 0.54 -3.54 -24.60
N SER A 274 -0.11 -4.54 -24.04
CA SER A 274 0.50 -5.83 -23.71
C SER A 274 -0.41 -6.97 -24.12
N GLU A 275 0.16 -8.12 -24.43
CA GLU A 275 -0.59 -9.30 -24.86
C GLU A 275 -0.14 -10.52 -24.06
N CYS A 276 -1.08 -11.31 -23.54
CA CYS A 276 -0.76 -12.58 -22.89
C CYS A 276 -1.92 -13.58 -22.97
N TYR A 277 -1.61 -14.86 -22.79
CA TYR A 277 -2.60 -15.92 -22.71
C TYR A 277 -3.13 -16.09 -21.28
N LEU A 278 -4.40 -16.50 -21.16
CA LEU A 278 -4.97 -16.93 -19.88
C LEU A 278 -4.77 -18.44 -19.72
N ASN A 279 -3.72 -18.85 -19.03
CA ASN A 279 -3.34 -20.27 -18.92
C ASN A 279 -3.70 -20.89 -17.56
N GLU A 280 -3.81 -20.07 -16.52
CA GLU A 280 -4.02 -20.56 -15.16
C GLU A 280 -5.50 -20.84 -14.90
N LEU A 281 -5.83 -22.12 -14.74
CA LEU A 281 -7.17 -22.60 -14.44
C LEU A 281 -7.40 -22.65 -12.91
N GLY A 282 -8.58 -22.26 -12.48
CA GLY A 282 -9.03 -22.41 -11.09
C GLY A 282 -8.53 -21.37 -10.09
N GLU A 283 -7.45 -20.66 -10.43
CA GLU A 283 -6.79 -19.69 -9.56
C GLU A 283 -7.06 -18.23 -9.96
N TRP A 284 -6.95 -17.34 -8.98
CA TRP A 284 -7.03 -15.90 -9.21
C TRP A 284 -5.66 -15.35 -9.59
N VAL A 285 -5.59 -14.71 -10.75
CA VAL A 285 -4.35 -14.19 -11.32
C VAL A 285 -4.47 -12.71 -11.59
N TYR A 286 -3.36 -12.02 -11.38
CA TYR A 286 -3.19 -10.59 -11.57
C TYR A 286 -2.52 -10.35 -12.93
N TYR A 287 -3.33 -9.96 -13.91
CA TYR A 287 -2.88 -9.66 -15.27
C TYR A 287 -2.54 -8.19 -15.41
N HIS A 288 -1.25 -7.91 -15.58
CA HIS A 288 -0.73 -6.55 -15.71
C HIS A 288 -1.17 -5.94 -17.05
N VAL A 289 -1.73 -4.73 -16.99
CA VAL A 289 -2.19 -3.98 -18.18
C VAL A 289 -1.08 -3.07 -18.68
N GLY A 290 -0.54 -2.26 -17.79
CA GLY A 290 0.48 -1.26 -18.09
C GLY A 290 0.79 -0.36 -16.89
N ASP A 291 1.85 0.42 -17.03
CA ASP A 291 2.30 1.41 -16.06
C ASP A 291 2.05 2.84 -16.56
N PHE A 292 1.89 3.78 -15.64
CA PHE A 292 1.84 5.22 -15.95
C PHE A 292 2.47 6.05 -14.83
N VAL A 293 2.90 7.27 -15.18
CA VAL A 293 3.55 8.19 -14.24
C VAL A 293 2.70 9.44 -14.05
N VAL A 294 2.47 9.80 -12.79
CA VAL A 294 1.82 11.04 -12.40
C VAL A 294 2.91 12.03 -12.03
N VAL A 295 3.11 13.05 -12.86
CA VAL A 295 4.16 14.06 -12.68
C VAL A 295 3.64 15.31 -11.96
N LYS A 296 2.43 15.75 -12.30
CA LYS A 296 1.85 16.99 -11.77
C LYS A 296 1.02 16.70 -10.53
N PRO A 297 1.32 17.32 -9.38
CA PRO A 297 0.44 17.26 -8.23
C PRO A 297 -0.84 18.07 -8.51
N ASN A 298 -1.96 17.65 -7.92
CA ASN A 298 -3.23 18.38 -7.91
C ASN A 298 -3.95 18.56 -9.26
N GLU A 299 -3.54 17.85 -10.31
CA GLU A 299 -4.30 17.73 -11.55
C GLU A 299 -4.94 16.32 -11.64
N PRO A 300 -6.26 16.20 -11.93
CA PRO A 300 -6.88 14.90 -12.14
C PRO A 300 -6.21 14.15 -13.29
N MET A 301 -5.83 12.90 -13.05
CA MET A 301 -5.35 12.01 -14.11
C MET A 301 -6.54 11.21 -14.64
N LYS A 302 -6.75 11.26 -15.95
CA LYS A 302 -7.73 10.42 -16.62
C LYS A 302 -7.04 9.21 -17.23
N ILE A 303 -7.48 8.03 -16.84
CA ILE A 303 -6.98 6.76 -17.36
C ILE A 303 -8.12 5.97 -17.99
N LYS A 304 -7.81 5.32 -19.11
CA LYS A 304 -8.65 4.34 -19.78
C LYS A 304 -7.84 3.07 -19.93
N PHE A 305 -8.42 1.95 -19.54
CA PHE A 305 -7.77 0.66 -19.70
C PHE A 305 -8.76 -0.38 -20.18
N SER A 306 -8.28 -1.39 -20.87
CA SER A 306 -9.12 -2.46 -21.37
C SER A 306 -8.41 -3.79 -21.44
N LEU A 307 -9.22 -4.84 -21.41
CA LEU A 307 -8.92 -6.21 -21.78
C LEU A 307 -9.81 -6.54 -22.97
N ALA A 308 -9.23 -7.03 -24.06
CA ALA A 308 -9.98 -7.41 -25.25
C ALA A 308 -9.41 -8.67 -25.91
N GLN A 309 -10.30 -9.54 -26.35
CA GLN A 309 -10.00 -10.64 -27.25
C GLN A 309 -11.10 -10.68 -28.31
N ILE A 310 -10.84 -10.00 -29.43
CA ILE A 310 -11.79 -9.88 -30.54
C ILE A 310 -11.49 -10.99 -31.53
N ASP A 311 -12.18 -12.11 -31.38
CA ASP A 311 -12.07 -13.25 -32.29
C ASP A 311 -13.40 -13.97 -32.46
N CYS A 312 -14.02 -13.82 -33.63
CA CYS A 312 -15.31 -14.44 -33.92
C CYS A 312 -15.21 -15.87 -34.49
N THR A 313 -14.04 -16.50 -34.47
CA THR A 313 -13.86 -17.86 -35.01
C THR A 313 -14.29 -18.97 -34.06
N HIS A 314 -14.26 -18.71 -32.74
CA HIS A 314 -14.59 -19.68 -31.71
C HIS A 314 -15.24 -18.99 -30.51
N THR A 315 -16.13 -19.70 -29.83
CA THR A 315 -16.75 -19.23 -28.59
C THR A 315 -15.77 -19.33 -27.43
N LYS A 316 -15.96 -18.44 -26.45
CA LYS A 316 -15.16 -18.35 -25.22
C LYS A 316 -16.10 -18.39 -24.03
N GLY A 317 -15.70 -19.08 -22.97
CA GLY A 317 -16.51 -19.19 -21.76
C GLY A 317 -15.67 -19.45 -20.53
N GLY A 318 -16.27 -19.32 -19.35
CA GLY A 318 -15.63 -19.65 -18.09
C GLY A 318 -14.73 -18.56 -17.49
N LEU A 319 -14.69 -17.34 -18.02
CA LEU A 319 -13.90 -16.24 -17.43
C LEU A 319 -14.66 -15.55 -16.29
N CYS A 320 -14.01 -15.44 -15.14
CA CYS A 320 -14.38 -14.54 -14.07
C CYS A 320 -13.56 -13.24 -14.12
N VAL A 321 -14.25 -12.11 -14.14
CA VAL A 321 -13.70 -10.77 -13.94
C VAL A 321 -14.11 -10.30 -12.55
N ASP A 322 -13.14 -10.11 -11.66
CA ASP A 322 -13.39 -9.61 -10.31
C ASP A 322 -13.25 -8.09 -10.22
N SER A 323 -12.03 -7.60 -10.46
CA SER A 323 -11.73 -6.19 -10.29
C SER A 323 -10.55 -5.73 -11.14
N ALA A 324 -10.47 -4.42 -11.37
CA ALA A 324 -9.26 -3.75 -11.81
C ALA A 324 -8.62 -3.01 -10.63
N ILE A 325 -7.30 -3.02 -10.57
CA ILE A 325 -6.52 -2.55 -9.44
C ILE A 325 -5.49 -1.55 -9.96
N ILE A 326 -5.41 -0.40 -9.29
CA ILE A 326 -4.44 0.65 -9.58
C ILE A 326 -3.68 0.90 -8.29
N CYS A 327 -2.38 0.63 -8.30
CA CYS A 327 -1.51 0.73 -7.13
C CYS A 327 -0.13 1.25 -7.56
N PRO A 328 0.68 1.78 -6.65
CA PRO A 328 2.08 2.08 -6.91
C PRO A 328 2.78 0.87 -7.55
N SER A 329 3.62 1.11 -8.55
CA SER A 329 4.24 0.03 -9.33
C SER A 329 5.09 -0.93 -8.48
N GLU A 330 5.65 -0.44 -7.37
CA GLU A 330 6.39 -1.23 -6.38
C GLU A 330 5.53 -2.26 -5.61
N PHE A 331 4.20 -2.19 -5.71
CA PHE A 331 3.28 -3.14 -5.09
C PHE A 331 2.90 -4.30 -5.99
N ARG A 332 3.33 -4.30 -7.26
CA ARG A 332 2.95 -5.30 -8.25
C ARG A 332 3.14 -6.75 -7.74
N GLU A 333 4.28 -7.05 -7.13
CA GLU A 333 4.57 -8.40 -6.60
C GLU A 333 3.81 -8.72 -5.30
N ARG A 334 3.36 -7.68 -4.59
CA ARG A 334 2.67 -7.79 -3.30
C ARG A 334 1.15 -7.73 -3.41
N LEU A 335 0.58 -7.67 -4.62
CA LEU A 335 -0.87 -7.54 -4.84
C LEU A 335 -1.71 -8.64 -4.15
N LYS A 336 -1.14 -9.83 -3.96
CA LYS A 336 -1.74 -10.93 -3.19
C LYS A 336 -2.07 -10.57 -1.73
N HIS A 337 -1.42 -9.56 -1.14
CA HIS A 337 -1.71 -9.12 0.23
C HIS A 337 -2.97 -8.25 0.33
N PHE A 338 -3.51 -7.79 -0.81
CA PHE A 338 -4.72 -6.98 -0.86
C PHE A 338 -5.99 -7.78 -1.19
N SER A 339 -5.87 -9.08 -1.52
CA SER A 339 -7.00 -9.95 -1.94
C SER A 339 -7.95 -10.33 -0.82
#